data_AF-A0A1H7C4T1-F1
#
_entry.id   AF-A0A1H7C4T1-F1
#
_cell.length_a   1.000
_cell.length_b   1.000
_cell.length_c   1.000
_cell.angle_alpha   90.00
_cell.angle_beta   90.00
_cell.angle_gamma   90.00
#
_symmetry.space_group_name_H-M   'P 1'
#
loop_
_entity.id
_entity.type
_entity.pdbx_description
1 polymer ?
#
loop_
_entity_poly.entity_id
_entity_poly.type
_entity_poly.pdbx_seq_one_letter_code
_entity_poly.pdbx_strand_id
1 'polypeptide(L)' 'MLLPPSLDELISKDHACRVVNDVINSISLEPLHSAYHTIGSSSYHPQMLLKVLVYGYVSNIYS' A
#
# COMPACT_ATOMS: atom_id res chain seq x y z
N MET A 1 -28.85 -1.49 -6.25
CA MET A 1 -27.88 -1.85 -5.20
C MET A 1 -28.41 -1.32 -3.87
N LEU A 2 -28.47 -2.15 -2.82
CA LEU A 2 -29.05 -1.78 -1.50
C LEU A 2 -27.98 -1.21 -0.54
N LEU A 3 -26.70 -1.42 -0.83
CA LEU A 3 -25.55 -0.91 -0.08
C LEU A 3 -24.70 0.02 -0.96
N PRO A 4 -24.01 1.00 -0.37
CA PRO A 4 -23.04 1.83 -1.10
C PRO A 4 -21.91 0.95 -1.68
N PRO A 5 -21.32 1.35 -2.81
CA PRO A 5 -20.23 0.62 -3.43
C PRO A 5 -19.00 0.60 -2.50
N SER A 6 -18.28 -0.52 -2.50
CA SER A 6 -17.00 -0.62 -1.80
C SER A 6 -15.91 0.22 -2.48
N LEU A 7 -14.87 0.63 -1.75
CA LEU A 7 -13.74 1.35 -2.35
C LEU A 7 -13.02 0.52 -3.42
N ASP A 8 -13.05 -0.82 -3.31
CA ASP A 8 -12.47 -1.71 -4.32
C ASP A 8 -13.25 -1.65 -5.64
N GLU A 9 -14.59 -1.56 -5.58
CA GLU A 9 -15.44 -1.41 -6.77
C GLU A 9 -15.20 -0.09 -7.52
N LEU A 10 -14.69 0.92 -6.83
CA LEU A 10 -14.36 2.22 -7.42
C LEU A 10 -13.03 2.21 -8.18
N ILE A 11 -12.22 1.16 -8.02
CA ILE A 11 -10.90 1.04 -8.64
C ILE A 11 -10.98 0.07 -9.81
N SER A 12 -10.53 0.50 -10.99
CA SER A 12 -10.46 -0.38 -12.17
C SER A 12 -9.70 -1.67 -11.88
N LYS A 13 -10.13 -2.78 -12.49
CA LYS A 13 -9.48 -4.10 -12.32
C LYS A 13 -8.05 -4.13 -12.83
N ASP A 14 -7.73 -3.30 -13.82
CA ASP A 14 -6.41 -3.23 -14.44
C ASP A 14 -5.52 -2.13 -13.84
N HIS A 15 -5.96 -1.52 -12.72
CA HIS A 15 -5.22 -0.42 -12.11
C HIS A 15 -3.93 -0.92 -11.44
N ALA A 16 -2.82 -0.19 -11.66
CA ALA A 16 -1.50 -0.56 -11.17
C ALA A 16 -1.41 -0.73 -9.64
N CYS A 17 -2.27 -0.05 -8.87
CA CYS A 17 -2.32 -0.20 -7.41
C CYS A 17 -2.63 -1.63 -6.95
N ARG A 18 -3.35 -2.43 -7.75
CA ARG A 18 -3.66 -3.83 -7.44
C ARG A 18 -2.40 -4.68 -7.53
N VAL A 19 -1.62 -4.49 -8.59
CA VAL A 19 -0.30 -5.14 -8.75
C VAL A 19 0.63 -4.76 -7.61
N VAL A 20 0.72 -3.47 -7.25
CA VAL A 20 1.54 -3.02 -6.12
C VAL A 20 1.07 -3.67 -4.81
N ASN A 21 -0.24 -3.69 -4.55
CA ASN A 21 -0.79 -4.32 -3.36
C ASN A 21 -0.41 -5.81 -3.27
N ASP A 22 -0.59 -6.55 -4.35
CA ASP A 22 -0.37 -8.01 -4.40
C ASP A 22 1.12 -8.34 -4.24
N VAL A 23 1.99 -7.60 -4.92
CA VAL A 23 3.45 -7.75 -4.78
C VAL A 23 3.89 -7.48 -3.34
N ILE A 24 3.47 -6.36 -2.74
CA ILE A 24 3.87 -6.02 -1.37
C ILE A 24 3.30 -7.01 -0.34
N ASN A 25 2.12 -7.59 -0.58
CA ASN A 25 1.56 -8.63 0.29
C ASN A 25 2.26 -9.99 0.14
N SER A 26 2.93 -10.24 -0.99
CA SER A 26 3.61 -11.51 -1.28
C SER A 26 5.02 -11.62 -0.69
N ILE A 27 5.66 -10.49 -0.37
CA ILE A 27 7.04 -10.44 0.11
C ILE A 27 7.11 -10.46 1.65
N SER A 28 8.22 -10.98 2.18
CA SER A 28 8.47 -10.91 3.63
C SER A 28 8.81 -9.49 4.06
N LEU A 29 8.00 -8.94 4.98
CA LEU A 29 8.18 -7.60 5.56
C LEU A 29 8.89 -7.62 6.93
N GLU A 30 9.38 -8.79 7.37
CA GLU A 30 10.15 -8.91 8.62
C GLU A 30 11.31 -7.91 8.72
N PRO A 31 12.16 -7.72 7.69
CA PRO A 31 13.23 -6.74 7.76
C PRO A 31 12.72 -5.30 7.90
N LEU A 32 11.59 -4.99 7.25
CA LEU A 32 10.95 -3.69 7.35
C LEU A 32 10.44 -3.45 8.77
N HIS A 33 9.73 -4.43 9.35
CA HIS A 33 9.21 -4.32 10.71
C HIS A 33 10.32 -4.23 11.76
N SER A 34 11.42 -4.97 11.57
CA SER A 34 12.59 -4.90 12.44
C SER A 34 13.28 -3.52 12.39
N ALA A 35 13.38 -2.91 11.21
CA ALA A 35 13.98 -1.59 11.03
C ALA A 35 13.03 -0.44 11.42
N TYR A 36 11.71 -0.66 11.32
CA TYR A 36 10.71 0.38 11.57
C TYR A 36 10.50 0.58 13.08
N HIS A 37 11.25 1.52 13.63
CA HIS A 37 11.25 1.82 15.05
C HIS A 37 9.90 2.37 15.53
N THR A 38 9.31 1.76 16.55
CA THR A 38 7.96 2.11 17.05
C THR A 38 7.96 3.21 18.12
N ILE A 39 9.07 3.94 18.32
CA ILE A 39 9.11 5.00 19.35
C ILE A 39 8.34 6.22 18.83
N GLY A 40 7.09 6.33 19.24
CA GLY A 40 6.17 7.41 18.90
C GLY A 40 4.82 6.90 18.37
N SER A 41 3.93 7.82 18.02
CA SER A 41 2.67 7.48 17.34
C SER A 41 2.92 7.32 15.84
N SER A 42 3.08 6.09 15.36
CA SER A 42 2.97 5.83 13.92
C SER A 42 1.49 5.85 13.53
N SER A 43 1.02 6.93 12.92
CA SER A 43 -0.37 7.04 12.46
C SER A 43 -0.72 6.07 11.32
N TYR A 44 0.29 5.44 10.72
CA TYR A 44 0.13 4.54 9.58
C TYR A 44 0.95 3.25 9.77
N HIS A 45 0.46 2.16 9.19
CA HIS A 45 1.17 0.90 9.19
C HIS A 45 2.35 0.95 8.19
N PRO A 46 3.56 0.46 8.54
CA PRO A 46 4.73 0.52 7.65
C PRO A 46 4.50 -0.16 6.29
N GLN A 47 3.79 -1.29 6.28
CA GLN A 47 3.36 -1.95 5.03
C GLN A 47 2.51 -1.03 4.13
N MET A 48 1.63 -0.20 4.70
CA MET A 48 0.81 0.72 3.92
C MET A 48 1.65 1.84 3.34
N LEU A 49 2.58 2.38 4.13
CA LEU A 49 3.53 3.40 3.65
C LEU A 49 4.40 2.88 2.50
N LEU A 50 4.86 1.62 2.60
CA LEU A 50 5.62 0.99 1.52
C LEU A 50 4.79 0.89 0.22
N LYS A 51 3.51 0.50 0.31
CA LYS A 51 2.60 0.47 -0.85
C LYS A 51 2.47 1.84 -1.50
N VAL A 52 2.28 2.89 -0.69
CA VAL A 52 2.16 4.27 -1.19
C VAL A 52 3.45 4.73 -1.86
N LEU A 53 4.61 4.46 -1.25
CA LEU A 53 5.91 4.82 -1.78
C LEU A 53 6.14 4.14 -3.15
N VAL A 54 5.98 2.83 -3.24
CA VAL A 54 6.17 2.07 -4.49
C VAL A 54 5.17 2.52 -5.56
N TYR A 55 3.92 2.74 -5.18
CA TYR A 55 2.91 3.26 -6.11
C TYR A 55 3.27 4.63 -6.68
N GLY A 56 3.84 5.53 -5.88
CA GLY A 56 4.34 6.83 -6.33
C GLY A 56 5.41 6.69 -7.43
N TYR A 57 6.40 5.82 -7.21
CA TYR A 57 7.44 5.53 -8.21
C TYR A 57 6.86 4.92 -9.50
N VAL A 58 5.94 3.97 -9.39
CA VAL A 58 5.25 3.39 -10.58
C VAL A 58 4.45 4.46 -11.33
N SER A 59 3.94 5.46 -10.63
CA SER A 59 3.17 6.58 -11.19
C SER A 59 4.04 7.73 -11.70
N ASN A 60 5.36 7.56 -11.77
CA ASN A 60 6.32 8.60 -12.13
C ASN A 60 6.27 9.85 -11.23
N ILE A 61 5.89 9.68 -9.96
CA ILE A 61 5.91 10.73 -8.94
C ILE A 61 7.15 10.50 -8.07
N TYR A 62 8.11 11.41 -8.19
CA TYR A 62 9.41 11.34 -7.52
C TYR A 62 9.58 12.52 -6.54
N SER A 63 10.48 12.36 -5.58
CA SER A 63 10.88 13.39 -4.62
C SER A 63 12.28 13.92 -4.95
#